data_AF-X1TCE1-F1
#
_entry.id   AF-X1TCE1-F1
#
_cell.length_a   1.000
_cell.length_b   1.000
_cell.length_c   1.000
_cell.angle_alpha   90.00
_cell.angle_beta   90.00
_cell.angle_gamma   90.00
#
_symmetry.space_group_name_H-M   'P 1'
#
loop_
_entity.id
_entity.type
_entity.pdbx_description
1 polymer ?
#
loop_
_entity_poly.entity_id
_entity_poly.type
_entity_poly.pdbx_seq_one_letter_code
_entity_poly.pdbx_strand_id
1 'polypeptide(L)'
;LLGAQNYVFGPGSGNVVNGLIPSTISNEDLGWEKTKQMNIGLELGLFNNRVFMEFDYYNSKTTDLLLYVPVPAITGFTNGLKNIGSVRNKGWELAINSRNFTGDLRWTTDFNISSNKNTVLALGPEGDIIKAGHITKVGYPLGNYYGYVFEGIYNTQEEIDARPHLPSDAPGDPKIRDVNNDEIISADDRTILGDSYPDLFFGIGNNFSYKNFDLSIFLQGVLGQE
;
A
#
# COMPACT_ATOMS: atom_id res chain seq x y z
N LEU A 1 -7.18 19.68 -19.64
CA LEU A 1 -7.23 19.41 -21.10
C LEU A 1 -6.27 20.30 -21.88
N LEU A 2 -6.10 21.58 -21.52
CA LEU A 2 -5.04 22.43 -22.07
C LEU A 2 -3.93 22.67 -21.03
N GLY A 3 -2.68 22.76 -21.49
CA GLY A 3 -1.50 23.15 -20.73
C GLY A 3 -0.87 24.39 -21.34
N ALA A 4 -0.16 25.17 -20.52
CA ALA A 4 0.56 26.34 -21.00
C ALA A 4 1.80 25.89 -21.77
N GLN A 5 1.96 26.37 -23.00
CA GLN A 5 3.18 26.23 -23.77
C GLN A 5 3.43 27.51 -24.54
N ASN A 6 4.65 28.02 -24.40
CA ASN A 6 5.05 29.23 -25.09
C ASN A 6 5.16 28.98 -26.60
N TYR A 7 4.78 29.99 -27.38
CA TYR A 7 4.97 30.02 -28.83
C TYR A 7 5.84 31.24 -29.21
N VAL A 8 6.63 31.13 -30.27
CA VAL A 8 7.53 32.21 -30.73
C VAL A 8 6.95 32.85 -31.99
N PHE A 9 6.66 34.16 -31.96
CA PHE A 9 6.18 34.92 -33.12
C PHE A 9 7.22 35.92 -33.64
N GLY A 10 7.26 36.13 -34.96
CA GLY A 10 8.09 37.13 -35.63
C GLY A 10 9.44 36.59 -36.15
N PRO A 11 10.15 37.38 -36.98
CA PRO A 11 11.44 36.98 -37.55
C PRO A 11 12.59 37.03 -36.53
N GLY A 12 13.70 36.33 -36.80
CA GLY A 12 14.88 36.28 -35.93
C GLY A 12 14.67 35.42 -34.68
N SER A 13 15.06 35.90 -33.50
CA SER A 13 14.83 35.22 -32.22
C SER A 13 13.37 35.23 -31.76
N GLY A 14 12.52 36.02 -32.43
CA GLY A 14 11.08 36.14 -32.17
C GLY A 14 10.71 36.66 -30.77
N ASN A 15 9.41 36.86 -30.56
CA ASN A 15 8.80 37.20 -29.28
C ASN A 15 8.09 35.97 -28.70
N VAL A 16 8.44 35.61 -27.47
CA VAL A 16 7.79 34.53 -26.74
C VAL A 16 6.43 35.02 -26.23
N VAL A 17 5.36 34.37 -26.67
CA VAL A 17 4.00 34.63 -26.18
C VAL A 17 3.45 33.38 -25.49
N ASN A 18 2.54 33.60 -24.55
CA ASN A 18 1.85 32.51 -23.88
C ASN A 18 0.85 31.85 -24.85
N GLY A 19 0.90 30.53 -24.94
CA GLY A 19 0.00 29.71 -25.74
C GLY A 19 -0.57 28.55 -24.94
N LEU A 20 -1.55 27.88 -25.52
CA LEU A 20 -2.20 26.71 -24.96
C LEU A 20 -2.03 25.52 -25.90
N ILE A 21 -1.68 24.37 -25.36
CA ILE A 21 -1.64 23.09 -26.07
C ILE A 21 -2.52 22.05 -25.38
N PRO A 22 -3.04 21.05 -26.08
CA PRO A 22 -3.60 19.87 -25.43
C PRO A 22 -2.57 19.23 -24.47
N SER A 23 -2.92 19.08 -23.19
CA SER A 23 -2.03 18.52 -22.16
C SER A 23 -2.23 17.03 -21.91
N THR A 24 -3.28 16.43 -22.49
CA THR A 24 -3.65 15.03 -22.29
C THR A 24 -4.20 14.44 -23.57
N ILE A 25 -3.89 13.17 -23.83
CA ILE A 25 -4.50 12.39 -24.90
C ILE A 25 -5.90 11.93 -24.48
N SER A 26 -6.88 12.00 -25.40
CA SER A 26 -8.22 11.45 -25.17
C SER A 26 -8.18 9.92 -25.23
N ASN A 27 -9.05 9.27 -24.46
CA ASN A 27 -9.29 7.84 -24.52
C ASN A 27 -10.78 7.59 -24.33
N GLU A 28 -11.49 7.23 -25.40
CA GLU A 28 -12.94 7.01 -25.38
C GLU A 28 -13.33 5.68 -24.72
N ASP A 29 -12.39 4.76 -24.57
CA ASP A 29 -12.60 3.48 -23.88
C ASP A 29 -12.56 3.61 -22.35
N LEU A 30 -12.34 4.82 -21.83
CA LEU A 30 -12.31 5.06 -20.39
C LEU A 30 -13.66 4.74 -19.75
N GLY A 31 -13.60 3.93 -18.70
CA GLY A 31 -14.74 3.54 -17.91
C GLY A 31 -14.51 3.72 -16.41
N TRP A 32 -15.54 3.40 -15.64
CA TRP A 32 -15.43 3.29 -14.19
C TRP A 32 -14.56 2.11 -13.79
N GLU A 33 -13.78 2.29 -12.72
CA GLU A 33 -13.18 1.18 -11.98
C GLU A 33 -14.31 0.33 -11.36
N LYS A 34 -14.19 -1.00 -11.43
CA LYS A 34 -15.25 -1.92 -11.01
C LYS A 34 -14.76 -2.82 -9.90
N THR A 35 -15.53 -2.92 -8.83
CA THR A 35 -15.24 -3.83 -7.71
C THR A 35 -16.25 -4.96 -7.70
N LYS A 36 -15.76 -6.21 -7.80
CA LYS A 36 -16.54 -7.41 -7.55
C LYS A 36 -16.14 -8.00 -6.21
N GLN A 37 -17.10 -8.10 -5.30
CA GLN A 37 -16.85 -8.60 -3.95
C GLN A 37 -17.75 -9.80 -3.63
N MET A 38 -17.15 -10.78 -2.96
CA MET A 38 -17.85 -11.89 -2.31
C MET A 38 -17.63 -11.77 -0.81
N ASN A 39 -18.71 -11.87 -0.04
CA ASN A 39 -18.69 -11.89 1.43
C ASN A 39 -19.42 -13.15 1.91
N ILE A 40 -18.88 -13.79 2.93
CA ILE A 40 -19.47 -14.96 3.60
C ILE A 40 -19.42 -14.66 5.10
N GLY A 41 -20.59 -14.55 5.72
CA GLY A 41 -20.74 -14.26 7.15
C GLY A 41 -21.29 -15.47 7.92
N LEU A 42 -20.89 -15.58 9.18
CA LEU A 42 -21.42 -16.54 10.16
C LEU A 42 -21.75 -15.78 11.44
N GLU A 43 -23.00 -15.91 11.90
CA GLU A 43 -23.45 -15.38 13.19
C GLU A 43 -23.78 -16.54 14.14
N LEU A 44 -23.29 -16.46 15.38
CA LEU A 44 -23.55 -17.46 16.40
C LEU A 44 -23.87 -16.81 17.75
N GLY A 45 -25.10 -17.03 18.22
CA GLY A 45 -25.54 -16.69 19.57
C GLY A 45 -25.51 -17.89 20.50
N LEU A 46 -24.83 -17.77 21.65
CA LEU A 46 -24.72 -18.81 22.67
C LEU A 46 -25.29 -18.33 24.02
N PHE A 47 -25.82 -19.26 24.81
CA PHE A 47 -26.30 -19.03 26.17
C PHE A 47 -27.32 -17.88 26.28
N ASN A 48 -28.38 -17.94 25.46
CA ASN A 48 -29.36 -16.85 25.33
C ASN A 48 -28.71 -15.51 24.91
N ASN A 49 -27.81 -15.57 23.92
CA ASN A 49 -27.04 -14.44 23.38
C ASN A 49 -26.20 -13.71 24.44
N ARG A 50 -25.74 -14.43 25.47
CA ARG A 50 -24.76 -13.90 26.42
C ARG A 50 -23.36 -13.82 25.80
N VAL A 51 -23.08 -14.69 24.84
CA VAL A 51 -21.93 -14.58 23.94
C VAL A 51 -22.48 -14.58 22.52
N PHE A 52 -22.16 -13.53 21.78
CA PHE A 52 -22.51 -13.37 20.38
C PHE A 52 -21.21 -13.25 19.58
N MET A 53 -21.11 -14.00 18.50
CA MET A 53 -19.94 -13.98 17.62
C MET A 53 -20.40 -13.76 16.19
N GLU A 54 -19.66 -12.90 15.49
CA GLU A 54 -19.85 -12.60 14.08
C GLU A 54 -18.50 -12.79 13.39
N PHE A 55 -18.46 -13.63 12.38
CA PHE A 55 -17.28 -13.87 11.57
C PHE A 55 -17.59 -13.60 10.12
N ASP A 56 -16.80 -12.74 9.50
CA ASP A 56 -16.89 -12.43 8.09
C ASP A 56 -15.61 -12.80 7.36
N TYR A 57 -15.78 -13.36 6.17
CA TYR A 57 -14.71 -13.56 5.22
C TYR A 57 -15.06 -12.83 3.93
N TYR A 58 -14.14 -12.03 3.41
CA TYR A 58 -14.33 -11.29 2.18
C TYR A 58 -13.21 -11.49 1.17
N ASN A 59 -13.59 -11.37 -0.10
CA ASN A 59 -12.69 -11.33 -1.24
C ASN A 59 -13.22 -10.30 -2.23
N SER A 60 -12.54 -9.16 -2.30
CA SER A 60 -12.86 -8.04 -3.16
C SER A 60 -11.82 -7.91 -4.24
N LYS A 61 -12.24 -7.93 -5.51
CA LYS A 61 -11.37 -7.72 -6.67
C LYS A 61 -11.82 -6.45 -7.39
N THR A 62 -10.95 -5.45 -7.44
CA THR A 62 -11.15 -4.24 -8.23
C THR A 62 -10.40 -4.37 -9.54
N THR A 63 -11.10 -4.18 -10.65
CA THR A 63 -10.59 -4.23 -12.02
C THR A 63 -10.80 -2.89 -12.69
N ASP A 64 -10.20 -2.74 -13.87
CA ASP A 64 -10.30 -1.55 -14.69
C ASP A 64 -9.75 -0.32 -13.96
N LEU A 65 -8.70 -0.47 -13.13
CA LEU A 65 -8.09 0.66 -12.43
C LEU A 65 -7.44 1.62 -13.43
N LEU A 66 -7.62 2.91 -13.19
CA LEU A 66 -7.12 3.99 -14.02
C LEU A 66 -5.65 4.26 -13.73
N LEU A 67 -4.79 3.92 -14.69
CA LEU A 67 -3.35 4.15 -14.61
C LEU A 67 -2.89 5.03 -15.76
N TYR A 68 -2.00 5.98 -15.45
CA TYR A 68 -1.24 6.68 -16.48
C TYR A 68 -0.18 5.73 -17.01
N VAL A 69 -0.25 5.44 -18.30
CA VAL A 69 0.73 4.60 -19.00
C VAL A 69 1.37 5.41 -20.14
N PRO A 70 2.62 5.13 -20.49
CA PRO A 70 3.26 5.83 -21.59
C PRO A 70 2.58 5.53 -22.92
N VAL A 71 2.60 6.54 -23.78
CA VAL A 71 2.12 6.44 -25.16
C VAL A 71 3.24 6.85 -26.11
N PRO A 72 3.27 6.34 -27.36
CA PRO A 72 4.30 6.72 -28.32
C PRO A 72 4.40 8.24 -28.51
N ALA A 73 5.59 8.81 -28.31
CA ALA A 73 5.78 10.27 -28.38
C ALA A 73 5.33 10.92 -29.71
N ILE A 74 5.26 10.14 -30.79
CA ILE A 74 4.72 10.58 -32.09
C ILE A 74 3.27 11.06 -32.02
N THR A 75 2.50 10.64 -31.00
CA THR A 75 1.13 11.14 -30.78
C THR A 75 1.12 12.58 -30.23
N GLY A 76 2.27 13.17 -29.91
CA GLY A 76 2.39 14.49 -29.28
C GLY A 76 2.18 14.47 -27.77
N PHE A 77 2.10 13.29 -27.15
CA PHE A 77 1.90 13.08 -25.72
C PHE A 77 2.89 12.04 -25.21
N THR A 78 3.22 12.08 -23.92
CA THR A 78 4.12 11.10 -23.28
C THR A 78 3.36 10.06 -22.47
N ASN A 79 2.15 10.36 -21.99
CA ASN A 79 1.32 9.47 -21.19
C ASN A 79 -0.17 9.59 -21.56
N GLY A 80 -0.91 8.51 -21.31
CA GLY A 80 -2.36 8.44 -21.43
C GLY A 80 -2.99 7.63 -20.32
N LEU A 81 -4.21 7.98 -19.93
CA LEU A 81 -4.94 7.26 -18.89
C LEU A 81 -5.62 6.03 -19.49
N LYS A 82 -5.50 4.87 -18.84
CA LYS A 82 -6.16 3.62 -19.25
C LYS A 82 -6.69 2.82 -18.06
N ASN A 83 -7.82 2.14 -18.24
CA ASN A 83 -8.35 1.13 -17.33
C ASN A 83 -7.59 -0.20 -17.51
N ILE A 84 -6.48 -0.41 -16.80
CA ILE A 84 -5.61 -1.58 -17.01
C ILE A 84 -5.11 -2.22 -15.72
N GLY A 85 -5.18 -1.52 -14.59
CA GLY A 85 -4.76 -2.09 -13.31
C GLY A 85 -5.84 -2.99 -12.70
N SER A 86 -5.41 -3.91 -11.83
CA SER A 86 -6.34 -4.60 -10.95
C SER A 86 -5.68 -4.98 -9.63
N VAL A 87 -6.48 -4.97 -8.56
CA VAL A 87 -6.05 -5.26 -7.19
C VAL A 87 -7.06 -6.20 -6.51
N ARG A 88 -6.60 -6.89 -5.48
CA ARG A 88 -7.42 -7.74 -4.62
C ARG A 88 -7.21 -7.35 -3.17
N ASN A 89 -8.30 -7.25 -2.43
CA ASN A 89 -8.32 -7.24 -0.97
C ASN A 89 -9.01 -8.52 -0.51
N LYS A 90 -8.34 -9.31 0.32
CA LYS A 90 -8.90 -10.54 0.89
C LYS A 90 -8.60 -10.53 2.37
N GLY A 91 -9.65 -10.72 3.17
CA GLY A 91 -9.53 -10.60 4.60
C GLY A 91 -10.61 -11.36 5.35
N TRP A 92 -10.50 -11.31 6.66
CA TRP A 92 -11.50 -11.82 7.57
C TRP A 92 -11.64 -10.88 8.77
N GLU A 93 -12.81 -10.89 9.37
CA GLU A 93 -13.16 -10.10 10.54
C GLU A 93 -13.85 -11.01 11.54
N LEU A 94 -13.50 -10.90 12.81
CA LEU A 94 -14.14 -11.59 13.92
C LEU A 94 -14.52 -10.55 14.96
N ALA A 95 -15.81 -10.49 15.28
CA ALA A 95 -16.33 -9.74 16.41
C ALA A 95 -16.92 -10.70 17.45
N ILE A 96 -16.63 -10.46 18.72
CA ILE A 96 -17.18 -11.20 19.85
C ILE A 96 -17.74 -10.18 20.84
N ASN A 97 -19.01 -10.34 21.17
CA ASN A 97 -19.69 -9.58 22.18
C ASN A 97 -20.07 -10.49 23.33
N SER A 98 -19.72 -10.13 24.57
CA SER A 98 -20.07 -10.92 25.75
C SER A 98 -20.69 -10.08 26.86
N ARG A 99 -21.72 -10.63 27.51
CA ARG A 99 -22.28 -10.12 28.76
C ARG A 99 -21.73 -10.95 29.92
N ASN A 100 -20.56 -10.57 30.42
CA ASN A 100 -19.82 -11.33 31.44
C ASN A 100 -20.54 -11.36 32.79
N PHE A 101 -21.17 -10.27 33.21
CA PHE A 101 -22.05 -10.22 34.39
C PHE A 101 -23.32 -9.42 34.10
N THR A 102 -24.46 -9.85 34.65
CA THR A 102 -25.79 -9.23 34.42
C THR A 102 -26.53 -8.90 35.73
N GLY A 103 -25.86 -8.98 36.88
CA GLY A 103 -26.43 -8.69 38.19
C GLY A 103 -26.26 -7.22 38.58
N ASP A 104 -26.04 -6.96 39.87
CA ASP A 104 -25.75 -5.61 40.39
C ASP A 104 -24.48 -5.02 39.76
N LEU A 105 -23.46 -5.87 39.54
CA LEU A 105 -22.36 -5.59 38.64
C LEU A 105 -22.75 -6.08 37.24
N ARG A 106 -22.76 -5.15 36.29
CA ARG A 106 -22.87 -5.44 34.87
C ARG A 106 -21.51 -5.27 34.24
N TRP A 107 -21.08 -6.27 33.47
CA TRP A 107 -19.84 -6.23 32.73
C TRP A 107 -20.09 -6.76 31.32
N THR A 108 -19.77 -5.96 30.31
CA THR A 108 -19.72 -6.41 28.93
C THR A 108 -18.32 -6.28 28.35
N THR A 109 -17.98 -7.18 27.44
CA THR A 109 -16.75 -7.10 26.65
C THR A 109 -17.11 -7.11 25.17
N ASP A 110 -16.49 -6.20 24.44
CA ASP A 110 -16.61 -6.05 22.99
C ASP A 110 -15.21 -6.29 22.41
N PHE A 111 -15.00 -7.40 21.71
CA PHE A 111 -13.73 -7.73 21.08
C PHE A 111 -13.90 -7.75 19.56
N ASN A 112 -12.95 -7.18 18.84
CA ASN A 112 -12.83 -7.34 17.40
C ASN A 112 -11.38 -7.61 17.01
N ILE A 113 -11.20 -8.42 15.97
CA ILE A 113 -9.91 -8.65 15.33
C ILE A 113 -10.15 -8.89 13.83
N SER A 114 -9.29 -8.33 13.00
CA SER A 114 -9.38 -8.45 11.55
C SER A 114 -8.00 -8.53 10.89
N SER A 115 -7.99 -9.09 9.68
CA SER A 115 -6.82 -9.14 8.81
C SER A 115 -7.24 -8.80 7.39
N ASN A 116 -6.45 -8.01 6.68
CA ASN A 116 -6.66 -7.71 5.28
C ASN A 116 -5.36 -7.82 4.49
N LYS A 117 -5.33 -8.70 3.48
CA LYS A 117 -4.23 -8.79 2.54
C LYS A 117 -4.57 -8.07 1.25
N ASN A 118 -3.80 -7.02 0.95
CA ASN A 118 -3.81 -6.35 -0.34
C ASN A 118 -2.87 -7.06 -1.33
N THR A 119 -3.25 -7.13 -2.61
CA THR A 119 -2.39 -7.71 -3.65
C THR A 119 -2.68 -7.06 -5.00
N VAL A 120 -1.64 -6.56 -5.66
CA VAL A 120 -1.69 -6.11 -7.04
C VAL A 120 -1.77 -7.33 -7.96
N LEU A 121 -2.81 -7.39 -8.79
CA LEU A 121 -3.04 -8.50 -9.71
C LEU A 121 -2.58 -8.19 -11.15
N ALA A 122 -2.65 -6.92 -11.57
CA ALA A 122 -2.20 -6.48 -12.88
C ALA A 122 -1.82 -5.00 -12.86
N LEU A 123 -0.84 -4.64 -13.68
CA LEU A 123 -0.41 -3.27 -13.96
C LEU A 123 -0.37 -3.04 -15.48
N GLY A 124 -0.04 -1.81 -15.88
CA GLY A 124 0.19 -1.47 -17.29
C GLY A 124 1.41 -2.19 -17.90
N PRO A 125 1.62 -2.03 -19.21
CA PRO A 125 2.68 -2.75 -19.96
C PRO A 125 4.11 -2.45 -19.50
N GLU A 126 4.35 -1.35 -18.79
CA GLU A 126 5.67 -1.04 -18.22
C GLU A 126 6.01 -1.88 -16.97
N GLY A 127 5.04 -2.60 -16.41
CA GLY A 127 5.25 -3.43 -15.23
C GLY A 127 5.26 -2.61 -13.94
N ASP A 128 6.31 -2.79 -13.15
CA ASP A 128 6.41 -2.28 -11.77
C ASP A 128 6.47 -0.74 -11.75
N ILE A 129 5.66 -0.12 -10.90
CA ILE A 129 5.64 1.35 -10.75
C ILE A 129 6.51 1.74 -9.56
N ILE A 130 7.67 2.35 -9.83
CA ILE A 130 8.60 2.84 -8.81
C ILE A 130 8.43 4.36 -8.66
N LYS A 131 8.10 4.83 -7.46
CA LYS A 131 7.93 6.26 -7.18
C LYS A 131 8.29 6.58 -5.73
N ALA A 132 9.18 7.56 -5.53
CA ALA A 132 9.53 8.12 -4.22
C ALA A 132 9.83 7.07 -3.15
N GLY A 133 10.72 6.11 -3.44
CA GLY A 133 11.11 5.04 -2.49
C GLY A 133 10.06 3.94 -2.28
N HIS A 134 9.02 3.89 -3.12
CA HIS A 134 8.01 2.85 -3.09
C HIS A 134 7.92 2.13 -4.44
N ILE A 135 7.52 0.85 -4.40
CA ILE A 135 7.26 0.03 -5.58
C ILE A 135 5.88 -0.60 -5.51
N THR A 136 5.12 -0.43 -6.60
CA THR A 136 3.90 -1.21 -6.85
C THR A 136 4.24 -2.30 -7.84
N LYS A 137 4.13 -3.56 -7.39
CA LYS A 137 4.57 -4.74 -8.14
C LYS A 137 3.50 -5.81 -8.10
N VAL A 138 3.26 -6.47 -9.24
CA VAL A 138 2.31 -7.58 -9.32
C VAL A 138 2.71 -8.70 -8.35
N GLY A 139 1.74 -9.17 -7.56
CA GLY A 139 1.94 -10.19 -6.53
C GLY A 139 2.20 -9.65 -5.13
N TYR A 140 2.46 -8.35 -4.98
CA TYR A 140 2.71 -7.70 -3.70
C TYR A 140 1.58 -6.71 -3.34
N PRO A 141 1.49 -6.27 -2.07
CA PRO A 141 0.65 -5.14 -1.69
C PRO A 141 0.96 -3.89 -2.52
N LEU A 142 0.03 -2.94 -2.55
CA LEU A 142 0.25 -1.66 -3.23
C LEU A 142 1.32 -0.83 -2.50
N GLY A 143 2.25 -0.25 -3.24
CA GLY A 143 3.20 0.73 -2.69
C GLY A 143 4.08 0.21 -1.56
N ASN A 144 4.71 -0.95 -1.74
CA ASN A 144 5.72 -1.47 -0.81
C ASN A 144 6.92 -0.53 -0.71
N TYR A 145 7.63 -0.53 0.41
CA TYR A 145 8.91 0.16 0.53
C TYR A 145 9.95 -0.48 -0.39
N TYR A 146 10.68 0.34 -1.14
CA TYR A 146 11.65 -0.10 -2.12
C TYR A 146 12.99 0.61 -1.94
N GLY A 147 14.03 -0.16 -1.65
CA GLY A 147 15.35 0.39 -1.37
C GLY A 147 16.40 -0.68 -1.14
N TYR A 148 17.56 -0.26 -0.63
CA TYR A 148 18.68 -1.14 -0.34
C TYR A 148 18.51 -1.84 1.01
N VAL A 149 18.96 -3.08 1.10
CA VAL A 149 19.10 -3.78 2.39
C VAL A 149 20.46 -3.47 2.97
N PHE A 150 20.48 -2.91 4.17
CA PHE A 150 21.70 -2.59 4.90
C PHE A 150 22.04 -3.72 5.89
N GLU A 151 23.26 -4.22 5.82
CA GLU A 151 23.77 -5.31 6.68
C GLU A 151 24.64 -4.79 7.84
N GLY A 152 24.38 -3.56 8.28
CA GLY A 152 25.18 -2.84 9.26
C GLY A 152 26.11 -1.83 8.59
N ILE A 153 27.28 -1.59 9.20
CA ILE A 153 28.25 -0.59 8.76
C ILE A 153 29.63 -1.21 8.53
N TYR A 154 30.44 -0.59 7.69
CA TYR A 154 31.87 -0.88 7.55
C TYR A 154 32.63 -0.39 8.78
N ASN A 155 33.41 -1.27 9.43
CA ASN A 155 34.25 -0.90 10.58
C ASN A 155 35.67 -0.54 10.16
N THR A 156 36.18 -1.18 9.10
CA THR A 156 37.56 -1.00 8.62
C THR A 156 37.61 -0.99 7.10
N GLN A 157 38.73 -0.53 6.54
CA GLN A 157 38.92 -0.50 5.08
C GLN A 157 39.02 -1.90 4.50
N GLU A 158 39.59 -2.86 5.24
CA GLU A 158 39.69 -4.25 4.81
C GLU A 158 38.32 -4.91 4.60
N GLU A 159 37.31 -4.50 5.39
CA GLU A 159 35.93 -4.96 5.19
C GLU A 159 35.30 -4.43 3.90
N ILE A 160 35.67 -3.21 3.49
CA ILE A 160 35.21 -2.58 2.24
C ILE A 160 35.84 -3.30 1.05
N ASP A 161 37.16 -3.47 1.07
CA ASP A 161 37.92 -4.07 -0.03
C ASP A 161 37.60 -5.56 -0.23
N ALA A 162 37.05 -6.23 0.78
CA ALA A 162 36.70 -7.65 0.75
C ALA A 162 35.33 -7.96 0.11
N ARG A 163 34.52 -6.96 -0.26
CA ARG A 163 33.19 -7.15 -0.86
C ARG A 163 32.84 -6.09 -1.91
N PRO A 164 31.81 -6.32 -2.73
CA PRO A 164 31.22 -5.27 -3.56
C PRO A 164 30.80 -4.06 -2.70
N HIS A 165 31.23 -2.86 -3.10
CA HIS A 165 31.00 -1.62 -2.38
C HIS A 165 30.88 -0.44 -3.36
N LEU A 166 30.34 0.69 -2.89
CA LEU A 166 30.34 1.91 -3.68
C LEU A 166 31.72 2.56 -3.63
N PRO A 167 32.23 3.17 -4.72
CA PRO A 167 33.56 3.79 -4.73
C PRO A 167 33.80 4.88 -3.69
N SER A 168 32.73 5.43 -3.10
CA SER A 168 32.78 6.47 -2.06
C SER A 168 32.70 5.92 -0.64
N ASP A 169 32.51 4.62 -0.45
CA ASP A 169 32.33 4.02 0.87
C ASP A 169 33.61 4.16 1.71
N ALA A 170 33.45 4.55 2.96
CA ALA A 170 34.49 4.64 3.97
C ALA A 170 34.05 3.95 5.28
N PRO A 171 34.98 3.63 6.19
CA PRO A 171 34.61 3.13 7.51
C PRO A 171 33.59 4.05 8.20
N GLY A 172 32.47 3.48 8.62
CA GLY A 172 31.28 4.18 9.14
C GLY A 172 30.08 4.13 8.22
N ASP A 173 30.28 3.89 6.92
CA ASP A 173 29.19 3.87 5.94
C ASP A 173 28.40 2.55 5.95
N PRO A 174 27.13 2.55 5.50
CA PRO A 174 26.29 1.35 5.46
C PRO A 174 26.79 0.29 4.47
N LYS A 175 26.77 -0.98 4.89
CA LYS A 175 27.01 -2.13 4.02
C LYS A 175 25.77 -2.45 3.21
N ILE A 176 25.79 -2.15 1.91
CA ILE A 176 24.70 -2.54 1.00
C ILE A 176 24.86 -4.01 0.61
N ARG A 177 23.77 -4.77 0.71
CA ARG A 177 23.71 -6.15 0.22
C ARG A 177 23.63 -6.17 -1.29
N ASP A 178 24.56 -6.89 -1.93
CA ASP A 178 24.44 -7.29 -3.34
C ASP A 178 23.30 -8.34 -3.43
N VAL A 179 22.20 -7.96 -4.06
CA VAL A 179 20.97 -8.79 -4.11
C VAL A 179 20.97 -9.71 -5.33
N ASN A 180 21.61 -9.30 -6.42
CA ASN A 180 21.62 -10.04 -7.67
C ASN A 180 22.88 -10.92 -7.84
N ASN A 181 23.88 -10.77 -6.95
CA ASN A 181 25.18 -11.44 -6.93
C ASN A 181 26.01 -11.19 -8.20
N ASP A 182 25.97 -9.97 -8.75
CA ASP A 182 26.77 -9.57 -9.90
C ASP A 182 28.12 -8.90 -9.53
N GLU A 183 28.42 -8.83 -8.23
CA GLU A 183 29.60 -8.19 -7.66
C GLU A 183 29.65 -6.66 -7.83
N ILE A 184 28.54 -6.02 -8.17
CA ILE A 184 28.44 -4.58 -8.43
C ILE A 184 27.27 -3.96 -7.67
N ILE A 185 27.58 -3.12 -6.68
CA ILE A 185 26.52 -2.36 -5.99
C ILE A 185 25.96 -1.27 -6.91
N SER A 186 24.70 -1.43 -7.31
CA SER A 186 24.02 -0.58 -8.29
C SER A 186 22.53 -0.39 -7.98
N ALA A 187 21.84 0.32 -8.87
CA ALA A 187 20.39 0.54 -8.75
C ALA A 187 19.56 -0.76 -8.81
N ASP A 188 20.16 -1.87 -9.29
CA ASP A 188 19.53 -3.19 -9.40
C ASP A 188 19.55 -3.97 -8.08
N ASP A 189 20.30 -3.52 -7.07
CA ASP A 189 20.30 -4.10 -5.72
C ASP A 189 19.16 -3.63 -4.82
N ARG A 190 18.26 -2.80 -5.36
CA ARG A 190 17.06 -2.39 -4.64
C ARG A 190 16.06 -3.54 -4.62
N THR A 191 15.48 -3.78 -3.45
CA THR A 191 14.45 -4.80 -3.23
C THR A 191 13.29 -4.23 -2.42
N ILE A 192 12.19 -4.98 -2.39
CA ILE A 192 11.09 -4.73 -1.46
C ILE A 192 11.62 -4.93 -0.03
N LEU A 193 11.43 -3.92 0.82
CA LEU A 193 11.90 -3.91 2.21
C LEU A 193 10.80 -4.29 3.21
N GLY A 194 9.54 -4.09 2.83
CA GLY A 194 8.37 -4.23 3.70
C GLY A 194 7.18 -3.50 3.10
N ASP A 195 6.05 -3.52 3.79
CA ASP A 195 4.84 -2.87 3.34
C ASP A 195 4.05 -2.25 4.50
N SER A 196 3.34 -1.17 4.19
CA SER A 196 2.66 -0.38 5.22
C SER A 196 1.37 -1.01 5.75
N TYR A 197 0.95 -2.18 5.24
CA TYR A 197 -0.29 -2.83 5.66
C TYR A 197 -0.05 -3.72 6.88
N PRO A 198 -0.67 -3.42 8.04
CA PRO A 198 -0.62 -4.32 9.19
C PRO A 198 -1.24 -5.68 8.88
N ASP A 199 -0.60 -6.75 9.37
CA ASP A 199 -1.14 -8.10 9.30
C ASP A 199 -2.47 -8.25 10.05
N LEU A 200 -2.58 -7.57 11.22
CA LEU A 200 -3.73 -7.67 12.11
C LEU A 200 -4.09 -6.32 12.74
N PHE A 201 -5.40 -6.09 12.87
CA PHE A 201 -5.99 -5.00 13.64
C PHE A 201 -6.86 -5.63 14.74
N PHE A 202 -6.80 -5.10 15.95
CA PHE A 202 -7.68 -5.58 17.02
C PHE A 202 -8.12 -4.46 17.96
N GLY A 203 -9.26 -4.67 18.61
CA GLY A 203 -9.79 -3.80 19.65
C GLY A 203 -10.49 -4.62 20.72
N ILE A 204 -10.36 -4.20 21.97
CA ILE A 204 -11.11 -4.74 23.10
C ILE A 204 -11.65 -3.61 23.98
N GLY A 205 -12.96 -3.56 24.10
CA GLY A 205 -13.71 -2.71 25.01
C GLY A 205 -14.22 -3.52 26.20
N ASN A 206 -14.14 -2.93 27.39
CA ASN A 206 -14.76 -3.48 28.59
C ASN A 206 -15.58 -2.38 29.26
N ASN A 207 -16.87 -2.64 29.46
CA ASN A 207 -17.78 -1.72 30.12
C ASN A 207 -18.26 -2.33 31.43
N PHE A 208 -18.03 -1.63 32.53
CA PHE A 208 -18.43 -2.02 33.88
C PHE A 208 -19.45 -1.01 34.40
N SER A 209 -20.54 -1.49 34.97
CA SER A 209 -21.54 -0.66 35.65
C SER A 209 -21.92 -1.31 36.98
N TYR A 210 -21.84 -0.56 38.06
CA TYR A 210 -22.22 -0.99 39.39
C TYR A 210 -22.94 0.15 40.12
N LYS A 211 -24.25 -0.02 40.32
CA LYS A 211 -25.14 1.00 40.91
C LYS A 211 -25.06 2.34 40.16
N ASN A 212 -24.38 3.33 40.74
CA ASN A 212 -24.24 4.69 40.20
C ASN A 212 -22.82 4.97 39.66
N PHE A 213 -22.01 3.92 39.49
CA PHE A 213 -20.66 4.03 38.95
C PHE A 213 -20.56 3.28 37.63
N ASP A 214 -19.93 3.93 36.65
CA ASP A 214 -19.63 3.36 35.35
C ASP A 214 -18.15 3.55 35.04
N LEU A 215 -17.54 2.53 34.43
CA LEU A 215 -16.15 2.54 33.97
C LEU A 215 -16.08 1.86 32.59
N SER A 216 -15.47 2.54 31.63
CA SER A 216 -15.22 2.00 30.30
C SER A 216 -13.73 2.02 30.02
N ILE A 217 -13.19 0.87 29.60
CA ILE A 217 -11.79 0.69 29.23
C ILE A 217 -11.77 0.22 27.78
N PHE A 218 -10.98 0.89 26.95
CA PHE A 218 -10.80 0.51 25.56
C PHE A 218 -9.32 0.41 25.22
N LEU A 219 -8.94 -0.67 24.53
CA LEU A 219 -7.61 -0.91 23.99
C LEU A 219 -7.75 -1.23 22.51
N GLN A 220 -6.91 -0.62 21.68
CA GLN A 220 -6.78 -0.93 20.26
C GLN A 220 -5.32 -1.11 19.90
N GLY A 221 -5.05 -1.91 18.87
CA GLY A 221 -3.70 -2.16 18.40
C GLY A 221 -3.65 -2.67 16.97
N VAL A 222 -2.44 -2.58 16.42
CA VAL A 222 -2.06 -3.17 15.14
C VAL A 222 -0.82 -4.04 15.35
N LEU A 223 -0.72 -5.15 14.62
CA LEU A 223 0.42 -6.06 14.66
C LEU A 223 0.90 -6.33 13.24
N GLY A 224 2.21 -6.58 13.09
CA GLY A 224 2.83 -6.93 11.80
C GLY A 224 2.86 -5.75 10.82
N GLN A 225 3.26 -4.57 11.29
CA GLN A 225 3.59 -3.44 10.41
C GLN A 225 5.11 -3.46 10.20
N GLU A 226 5.56 -3.70 8.96
CA GLU A 226 6.97 -3.95 8.60
C GLU A 226 7.53 -2.91 7.62
#